data_AF-A0A401TY25-F1
#
_entry.id   AF-A0A401TY25-F1
#
_cell.length_a   1.000
_cell.length_b   1.000
_cell.length_c   1.000
_cell.angle_alpha   90.00
_cell.angle_beta   90.00
_cell.angle_gamma   90.00
#
_symmetry.space_group_name_H-M   'P 1'
#
loop_
_entity.id
_entity.type
_entity.pdbx_description
1 polymer ?
#
loop_
_entity_poly.entity_id
_entity_poly.type
_entity_poly.pdbx_seq_one_letter_code
_entity_poly.pdbx_strand_id
1 'polypeptide(L)'
;MLSWPSYGASEEFPPPLRGLWGEAKETCEYWKTQTAADVHGDHRWLKISAKGVFGSTEGRFLKEVAGQAPAASTAEVSAEMQTLDAKGAIVLLTLSAHGQLREILLGEGRREIGTYQRCS
;
A
#
# COMPACT_ATOMS: atom_id res chain seq x y z
N MET A 1 4.34 -31.91 23.02
CA MET A 1 3.82 -30.55 22.78
C MET A 1 4.62 -29.97 21.63
N LEU A 2 4.08 -29.97 20.42
CA LEU A 2 4.73 -29.37 19.25
C LEU A 2 4.26 -27.92 19.18
N SER A 3 5.12 -27.00 19.60
CA SER A 3 4.91 -25.57 19.39
C SER A 3 5.05 -25.28 17.91
N TRP A 4 3.92 -25.13 17.21
CA TRP A 4 3.92 -24.48 15.91
C TRP A 4 4.34 -23.02 16.10
N PRO A 5 5.23 -22.47 15.24
CA PRO A 5 5.45 -21.04 15.25
C PRO A 5 4.12 -20.41 14.89
N SER A 6 3.58 -19.63 15.83
CA SER A 6 2.56 -18.64 15.52
C SER A 6 3.21 -17.68 14.53
N TYR A 7 3.05 -17.95 13.24
CA TYR A 7 3.00 -16.85 12.28
C TYR A 7 1.81 -16.04 12.76
N GLY A 8 2.09 -15.02 13.58
CA GLY A 8 1.10 -14.00 13.86
C GLY A 8 0.61 -13.55 12.50
N ALA A 9 -0.64 -13.88 12.18
CA ALA A 9 -1.32 -13.27 11.06
C ALA A 9 -1.29 -11.79 11.41
N SER A 10 -0.29 -11.05 10.92
CA SER A 10 -0.23 -9.61 11.14
C SER A 10 -1.56 -9.09 10.63
N GLU A 11 -2.37 -8.53 11.51
CA GLU A 11 -3.63 -7.87 11.15
C GLU A 11 -3.38 -6.42 10.69
N GLU A 12 -2.10 -6.08 10.50
CA GLU A 12 -1.63 -4.75 10.21
C GLU A 12 -0.82 -4.71 8.92
N PHE A 13 -0.82 -3.56 8.25
CA PHE A 13 0.08 -3.34 7.13
C PHE A 13 1.55 -3.52 7.56
N PRO A 14 2.40 -4.17 6.75
CA PRO A 14 3.82 -4.31 7.01
C PRO A 14 4.49 -2.95 7.27
N PRO A 15 5.39 -2.83 8.27
CA PRO A 15 6.07 -1.57 8.58
C PRO A 15 6.73 -0.89 7.37
N PRO A 16 7.35 -1.62 6.41
CA PRO A 16 7.93 -1.00 5.22
C PRO A 16 6.91 -0.30 4.31
N LEU A 17 5.64 -0.72 4.31
CA LEU A 17 4.57 -0.07 3.53
C LEU A 17 4.01 1.17 4.24
N ARG A 18 4.15 1.27 5.56
CA ARG A 18 3.59 2.39 6.34
C ARG A 18 4.26 3.71 5.95
N GLY A 19 3.50 4.79 6.05
CA GLY A 19 3.96 6.15 5.77
C GLY A 19 3.12 6.85 4.71
N LEU A 20 3.67 7.95 4.19
CA LEU A 20 3.04 8.78 3.17
C LEU A 20 3.68 8.53 1.80
N TRP A 21 2.83 8.40 0.79
CA TRP A 21 3.20 8.07 -0.57
C TRP A 21 2.47 9.01 -1.53
N GLY A 22 3.18 9.54 -2.52
CA GLY A 22 2.61 10.43 -3.55
C GLY A 22 3.09 10.03 -4.94
N GLU A 23 2.29 10.28 -5.97
CA GLU A 23 2.68 9.98 -7.36
C GLU A 23 3.90 10.81 -7.82
N ALA A 24 4.03 12.03 -7.30
CA ALA A 24 5.03 13.02 -7.68
C ALA A 24 5.51 13.80 -6.45
N LYS A 25 6.63 14.52 -6.59
CA LYS A 25 7.20 15.32 -5.51
C LYS A 25 6.24 16.45 -5.12
N GLU A 26 5.60 17.04 -6.11
CA GLU A 26 4.58 18.08 -5.99
C GLU A 26 3.42 17.59 -5.14
N THR A 27 2.96 16.35 -5.36
CA THR A 27 1.91 15.72 -4.56
C THR A 27 2.32 15.53 -3.11
N CYS A 28 3.57 15.14 -2.86
CA CYS A 28 4.12 15.02 -1.52
C CYS A 28 4.17 16.37 -0.79
N GLU A 29 4.61 17.43 -1.47
CA GLU A 29 4.66 18.78 -0.90
C GLU A 29 3.26 19.36 -0.68
N TYR A 30 2.33 19.12 -1.61
CA TYR A 30 0.93 19.52 -1.47
C TYR A 30 0.30 18.93 -0.20
N TRP A 31 0.51 17.64 0.04
CA TRP A 31 -0.02 16.97 1.23
C TRP A 31 0.52 17.55 2.54
N LYS A 32 1.81 17.93 2.59
CA LYS A 32 2.41 18.55 3.80
C LYS A 32 1.70 19.84 4.22
N THR A 33 1.03 20.51 3.29
CA THR A 33 0.39 21.82 3.51
C THR A 33 -1.11 21.74 3.77
N GLN A 34 -1.75 20.59 3.54
CA GLN A 34 -3.20 20.42 3.60
C GLN A 34 -3.63 19.61 4.84
N THR A 35 -4.88 19.80 5.28
CA THR A 35 -5.49 18.82 6.21
C THR A 35 -5.94 17.59 5.42
N ALA A 36 -5.94 16.40 6.05
CA ALA A 36 -6.18 15.13 5.34
C ALA A 36 -7.53 15.05 4.59
N ALA A 37 -8.49 15.90 4.95
CA ALA A 37 -9.81 15.99 4.30
C ALA A 37 -9.80 16.87 3.04
N ASP A 38 -8.77 17.70 2.84
CA ASP A 38 -8.75 18.74 1.80
C ASP A 38 -7.93 18.35 0.57
N VAL A 39 -7.34 17.15 0.54
CA VAL A 39 -6.60 16.67 -0.63
C VAL A 39 -7.58 16.13 -1.67
N HIS A 40 -8.30 17.07 -2.29
CA HIS A 40 -9.11 16.88 -3.47
C HIS A 40 -8.35 17.41 -4.70
N GLY A 41 -8.27 16.61 -5.76
CA GLY A 41 -7.65 17.01 -7.02
C GLY A 41 -7.12 15.83 -7.84
N ASP A 42 -6.51 16.14 -8.99
CA ASP A 42 -5.90 15.18 -9.92
C ASP A 42 -4.69 14.42 -9.34
N HIS A 43 -4.25 14.79 -8.13
CA HIS A 43 -3.06 14.24 -7.48
C HIS A 43 -3.32 12.95 -6.72
N ARG A 44 -2.60 11.87 -7.06
CA ARG A 44 -2.71 10.60 -6.34
C ARG A 44 -1.75 10.47 -5.17
N TRP A 45 -2.27 10.06 -4.01
CA TRP A 45 -1.50 9.83 -2.79
C TRP A 45 -2.14 8.77 -1.89
N LEU A 46 -1.32 8.17 -1.03
CA LEU A 46 -1.74 7.19 -0.02
C LEU A 46 -1.05 7.47 1.32
N LYS A 47 -1.82 7.48 2.40
CA LYS A 47 -1.31 7.39 3.77
C LYS A 47 -1.61 6.00 4.31
N ILE A 48 -0.57 5.20 4.47
CA ILE A 48 -0.66 3.83 4.97
C ILE A 48 -0.31 3.82 6.45
N SER A 49 -1.30 3.53 7.27
CA SER A 49 -1.15 3.29 8.71
C SER A 49 -1.10 1.79 9.00
N ALA A 50 -0.93 1.40 10.26
CA ALA A 50 -1.03 0.00 10.65
C ALA A 50 -2.40 -0.61 10.31
N LYS A 51 -3.48 0.18 10.44
CA LYS A 51 -4.86 -0.33 10.40
C LYS A 51 -5.62 -0.04 9.10
N GLY A 52 -5.07 0.78 8.22
CA GLY A 52 -5.80 1.27 7.07
C GLY A 52 -4.99 2.19 6.17
N VAL A 53 -5.52 2.38 4.97
CA VAL A 53 -5.02 3.28 3.94
C VAL A 53 -6.04 4.39 3.73
N PHE A 54 -5.55 5.61 3.64
CA PHE A 54 -6.33 6.82 3.34
C PHE A 54 -5.77 7.50 2.10
N GLY A 55 -6.60 8.30 1.42
CA GLY A 55 -6.19 9.11 0.27
C GLY A 55 -6.95 8.71 -1.00
N SER A 56 -6.25 8.67 -2.13
CA SER A 56 -6.89 8.41 -3.44
C SER A 56 -7.53 7.03 -3.52
N THR A 57 -7.00 6.07 -2.75
CA THR A 57 -7.64 4.78 -2.53
C THR A 57 -7.69 4.51 -1.03
N GLU A 58 -8.89 4.52 -0.48
CA GLU A 58 -9.11 4.13 0.92
C GLU A 58 -9.30 2.62 1.02
N GLY A 59 -8.70 2.02 2.05
CA GLY A 59 -8.73 0.56 2.17
C GLY A 59 -8.38 0.05 3.55
N ARG A 60 -8.80 -1.19 3.82
CA ARG A 60 -8.42 -1.95 5.01
C ARG A 60 -7.49 -3.09 4.65
N PHE A 61 -6.56 -3.38 5.55
CA PHE A 61 -5.65 -4.51 5.42
C PHE A 61 -6.43 -5.83 5.36
N LEU A 62 -5.94 -6.78 4.54
CA LEU A 62 -6.45 -8.15 4.51
C LEU A 62 -5.38 -9.16 4.94
N LYS A 63 -4.24 -9.14 4.26
CA LYS A 63 -3.11 -10.05 4.53
C LYS A 63 -1.83 -9.53 3.91
N GLU A 64 -0.72 -9.94 4.50
CA GLU A 64 0.60 -9.83 3.88
C GLU A 64 0.75 -10.92 2.82
N VAL A 65 1.32 -10.57 1.68
CA VAL A 65 1.62 -11.51 0.59
C VAL A 65 3.14 -11.63 0.54
N ALA A 66 3.65 -12.83 0.82
CA ALA A 66 5.06 -13.11 0.65
C ALA A 66 5.45 -12.81 -0.80
N GLY A 67 6.38 -11.86 -1.00
CA GLY A 67 6.93 -11.58 -2.32
C GLY A 67 7.49 -12.88 -2.90
N GLN A 68 6.96 -13.31 -4.04
CA GLN A 68 7.54 -14.41 -4.82
C GLN A 68 8.83 -13.91 -5.49
N ALA A 69 9.82 -13.51 -4.70
CA ALA A 69 11.13 -13.15 -5.21
C ALA A 69 12.03 -14.40 -5.22
N PRO A 70 12.67 -14.77 -6.35
CA PRO A 70 13.77 -15.72 -6.32
C PRO A 70 14.90 -15.15 -5.44
N ALA A 71 15.68 -16.04 -4.81
CA ALA A 71 16.55 -15.85 -3.65
C ALA A 71 17.68 -14.79 -3.75
N ALA A 72 17.65 -13.84 -4.67
CA ALA A 72 18.71 -12.87 -4.93
C ALA A 72 18.29 -11.39 -4.96
N SER A 73 17.02 -11.04 -4.77
CA SER A 73 16.59 -9.62 -4.66
C SER A 73 16.05 -9.31 -3.27
N THR A 74 16.41 -8.15 -2.73
CA THR A 74 15.82 -7.57 -1.52
C THR A 74 14.30 -7.76 -1.55
N ALA A 75 13.77 -8.46 -0.54
CA ALA A 75 12.41 -8.97 -0.55
C ALA A 75 11.39 -7.86 -0.84
N GLU A 76 10.67 -7.98 -1.95
CA GLU A 76 9.51 -7.13 -2.22
C GLU A 76 8.47 -7.39 -1.12
N VAL A 77 8.06 -6.31 -0.43
CA VAL A 77 7.04 -6.40 0.61
C VAL A 77 5.71 -6.11 -0.04
N SER A 78 4.76 -7.03 0.08
CA SER A 78 3.43 -6.88 -0.51
C SER A 78 2.31 -7.12 0.49
N ALA A 79 1.21 -6.40 0.35
CA ALA A 79 0.00 -6.57 1.15
C ALA A 79 -1.24 -6.43 0.29
N GLU A 80 -2.23 -7.29 0.51
CA GLU A 80 -3.56 -7.15 -0.05
C GLU A 80 -4.41 -6.26 0.86
N MET A 81 -5.19 -5.38 0.25
CA MET A 81 -6.18 -4.55 0.91
C MET A 81 -7.52 -4.64 0.18
N GLN A 82 -8.60 -4.45 0.92
CA GLN A 82 -9.92 -4.23 0.36
C GLN A 82 -10.22 -2.74 0.33
N THR A 83 -10.62 -2.21 -0.82
CA THR A 83 -11.05 -0.82 -0.95
C THR A 83 -12.33 -0.57 -0.17
N LEU A 84 -12.52 0.65 0.32
CA LEU A 84 -13.73 1.08 1.02
C LEU A 84 -14.78 1.72 0.09
N ASP A 85 -14.54 1.66 -1.23
CA ASP A 85 -15.52 2.09 -2.22
C ASP A 85 -16.74 1.14 -2.27
N ALA A 86 -17.79 1.54 -2.99
CA ALA A 86 -19.02 0.77 -3.09
C ALA A 86 -18.84 -0.64 -3.71
N LYS A 87 -17.70 -0.89 -4.39
CA LYS A 87 -17.40 -2.16 -5.06
C LYS A 87 -16.56 -3.10 -4.19
N GLY A 88 -15.86 -2.59 -3.17
CA GLY A 88 -15.04 -3.39 -2.27
C GLY A 88 -13.96 -4.18 -2.98
N ALA A 89 -13.34 -3.59 -4.00
CA ALA A 89 -12.31 -4.21 -4.82
C ALA A 89 -11.08 -4.62 -3.99
N ILE A 90 -10.34 -5.62 -4.47
CA ILE A 90 -9.10 -6.06 -3.84
C ILE A 90 -7.93 -5.45 -4.59
N VAL A 91 -7.00 -4.86 -3.85
CA VAL A 91 -5.81 -4.21 -4.38
C VAL A 91 -4.58 -4.79 -3.70
N LEU A 92 -3.52 -5.02 -4.48
CA LEU A 92 -2.21 -5.38 -3.99
C LEU A 92 -1.33 -4.14 -3.94
N LEU A 93 -0.81 -3.84 -2.77
CA LEU A 93 0.24 -2.84 -2.55
C LEU A 93 1.59 -3.55 -2.52
N THR A 94 2.50 -3.21 -3.42
CA THR A 94 3.84 -3.82 -3.53
C THR A 94 4.90 -2.75 -3.45
N LEU A 95 5.81 -2.88 -2.48
CA LEU A 95 7.01 -2.06 -2.38
C LEU A 95 8.18 -2.75 -3.08
N SER A 96 8.69 -2.09 -4.12
CA SER A 96 9.86 -2.55 -4.85
C SER A 96 11.15 -2.34 -4.05
N ALA A 97 12.19 -3.08 -4.42
CA ALA A 97 13.55 -2.91 -3.92
C ALA A 97 14.09 -1.47 -4.05
N HIS A 98 13.58 -0.71 -5.03
CA HIS A 98 13.98 0.67 -5.32
C HIS A 98 13.18 1.72 -4.52
N GLY A 99 12.32 1.29 -3.60
CA GLY A 99 11.56 2.20 -2.74
C GLY A 99 10.33 2.81 -3.40
N GLN A 100 9.86 2.25 -4.52
CA GLN A 100 8.59 2.65 -5.15
C GLN A 100 7.46 1.75 -4.69
N LEU A 101 6.33 2.36 -4.34
CA LEU A 101 5.10 1.65 -4.02
C LEU A 101 4.22 1.56 -5.26
N ARG A 102 3.74 0.36 -5.58
CA ARG A 102 2.82 0.10 -6.69
C ARG A 102 1.49 -0.38 -6.14
N GLU A 103 0.42 0.10 -6.75
CA GLU A 103 -0.95 -0.25 -6.44
C GLU A 103 -1.56 -0.99 -7.64
N ILE A 104 -1.93 -2.25 -7.42
CA ILE A 104 -2.38 -3.15 -8.48
C ILE A 104 -3.77 -3.65 -8.14
N LEU A 105 -4.73 -3.35 -9.01
CA LEU A 105 -6.08 -3.90 -8.91
C LEU A 105 -6.04 -5.40 -9.20
N LEU A 106 -6.52 -6.21 -8.25
CA LEU A 106 -6.65 -7.65 -8.38
C LEU A 106 -8.04 -8.02 -8.93
N GLY A 107 -8.09 -9.00 -9.82
CA GLY A 107 -9.30 -9.41 -10.55
C GLY A 107 -8.97 -9.89 -11.98
N GLU A 108 -10.00 -10.05 -12.81
CA GLU A 108 -9.79 -10.32 -14.24
C GLU A 108 -9.03 -9.16 -14.88
N GLY A 109 -7.86 -9.45 -15.45
CA GLY A 109 -7.04 -8.46 -16.16
C GLY A 109 -6.12 -7.60 -15.27
N ARG A 110 -5.75 -8.08 -14.07
CA ARG A 110 -4.74 -7.51 -13.14
C ARG A 110 -4.00 -6.29 -13.70
N ARG A 111 -4.31 -5.09 -13.18
CA ARG A 111 -3.84 -3.82 -13.74
C ARG A 111 -3.18 -2.95 -12.68
N GLU A 112 -2.04 -2.36 -13.01
CA GLU A 112 -1.46 -1.28 -12.21
C GLU A 112 -2.33 -0.02 -12.35
N ILE A 113 -2.76 0.49 -11.20
CA ILE A 113 -3.62 1.66 -11.11
C ILE A 113 -2.91 2.84 -10.44
N GLY A 114 -1.78 2.63 -9.78
CA GLY A 114 -0.99 3.72 -9.19
C GLY A 114 0.47 3.33 -8.95
N THR A 115 1.34 4.33 -9.06
CA THR A 115 2.76 4.25 -8.71
C THR A 115 3.07 5.44 -7.82
N TYR A 116 3.78 5.21 -6.72
CA TYR A 116 4.05 6.23 -5.72
C TYR A 116 5.49 6.20 -5.25
N GLN A 117 6.01 7.37 -4.91
CA GLN A 117 7.25 7.56 -4.17
C GLN A 117 6.94 7.89 -2.71
N ARG A 118 7.85 7.52 -1.81
CA ARG A 118 7.74 7.89 -0.40
C ARG A 118 7.92 9.40 -0.26
N CYS A 119 6.98 10.04 0.41
CA CYS A 119 7.09 11.45 0.77
C CYS A 119 7.99 11.56 2.01
N SER A 120 9.17 12.15 1.83
CA SER A 120 10.18 12.40 2.87
C SER A 120 9.90 13.66 3.68
#